data_AF-A0A918RUX0-F1
#
_entry.id   AF-A0A918RUX0-F1
#
_cell.length_a   1.000
_cell.length_b   1.000
_cell.length_c   1.000
_cell.angle_alpha   90.00
_cell.angle_beta   90.00
_cell.angle_gamma   90.00
#
_symmetry.space_group_name_H-M   'P 1'
#
loop_
_entity.id
_entity.type
_entity.pdbx_description
1 polymer ?
#
loop_
_entity_poly.entity_id
_entity_poly.type
_entity_poly.pdbx_seq_one_letter_code
_entity_poly.pdbx_strand_id
1 'polypeptide(L)' 'MITGQATVPVPQAEPPPIPRCAICRAAATTRERARQIGSPLSVRAASDTIREHPHRRVQ' A
#
# COMPACT_ATOMS: atom_id res chain seq x y z
N MET A 1 -31.17 -21.05 9.32
CA MET A 1 -30.58 -19.73 9.61
C MET A 1 -29.11 -19.82 9.22
N ILE A 2 -28.69 -19.18 8.12
CA ILE A 2 -27.29 -19.21 7.68
C ILE A 2 -26.58 -17.95 8.18
N THR A 3 -25.75 -18.07 9.20
CA THR A 3 -24.85 -16.97 9.61
C THR A 3 -23.68 -16.94 8.63
N GLY A 4 -23.77 -16.07 7.63
CA GLY A 4 -22.62 -15.71 6.79
C GLY A 4 -21.61 -14.97 7.64
N GLN A 5 -20.52 -15.64 8.00
CA GLN A 5 -19.41 -15.06 8.74
C GLN A 5 -18.74 -14.05 7.80
N ALA A 6 -19.02 -12.76 8.01
CA ALA A 6 -18.32 -11.68 7.35
C ALA A 6 -16.85 -11.77 7.78
N THR A 7 -16.01 -12.35 6.93
CA THR A 7 -14.57 -12.27 7.10
C THR A 7 -14.21 -10.80 6.95
N VAL A 8 -14.00 -10.12 8.08
CA VAL A 8 -13.35 -8.81 8.06
C VAL A 8 -11.97 -9.07 7.46
N PRO A 9 -11.63 -8.54 6.27
CA PRO A 9 -10.31 -8.74 5.72
C PRO A 9 -9.33 -8.19 6.74
N VAL A 10 -8.51 -9.09 7.30
CA VAL A 10 -7.40 -8.71 8.17
C VAL A 10 -6.64 -7.62 7.42
N PRO A 11 -6.46 -6.41 7.97
CA PRO A 11 -5.75 -5.35 7.28
C PRO A 11 -4.34 -5.85 7.01
N GLN A 12 -4.12 -6.32 5.78
CA GLN A 12 -2.84 -6.80 5.33
C GLN A 12 -1.85 -5.66 5.57
N ALA A 13 -0.89 -5.88 6.48
CA ALA A 13 0.01 -4.83 6.93
C ALA A 13 0.62 -4.15 5.70
N GLU A 14 0.37 -2.85 5.57
CA GLU A 14 0.83 -2.10 4.41
C GLU A 14 2.36 -2.12 4.38
N PRO A 15 2.98 -2.37 3.21
CA PRO A 15 4.42 -2.45 3.12
C PRO A 15 5.05 -1.10 3.49
N PRO A 16 6.11 -1.09 4.31
CA PRO A 16 6.82 0.14 4.64
C PRO A 16 7.64 0.61 3.42
N PRO A 17 7.68 1.92 3.14
CA PRO A 17 8.55 2.46 2.10
C PRO A 17 10.03 2.32 2.48
N ILE A 18 10.89 1.95 1.53
CA ILE A 18 12.34 1.90 1.72
C ILE A 18 12.91 3.34 1.82
N PRO A 19 13.70 3.66 2.87
CA PRO A 19 14.37 4.94 3.01
C PRO A 19 15.24 5.26 1.79
N ARG A 20 15.28 6.53 1.37
CA ARG A 20 16.07 7.03 0.22
C ARG A 20 15.67 6.48 -1.16
N CYS A 21 14.66 5.63 -1.27
CA CYS A 21 14.09 5.26 -2.57
C CYS A 21 13.06 6.31 -3.01
N ALA A 22 13.32 6.98 -4.13
CA ALA A 22 12.43 8.03 -4.66
C ALA A 22 11.03 7.48 -5.03
N ILE A 23 10.96 6.26 -5.57
CA ILE A 23 9.69 5.60 -5.93
C ILE A 23 8.88 5.29 -4.67
N CYS A 24 9.49 4.70 -3.65
CA CYS A 24 8.84 4.51 -2.35
C CYS A 24 8.31 5.81 -1.75
N ARG A 25 9.08 6.90 -1.81
CA ARG A 25 8.66 8.19 -1.28
C ARG A 25 7.45 8.73 -2.02
N ALA A 26 7.47 8.69 -3.35
CA ALA A 26 6.35 9.11 -4.19
C ALA A 26 5.11 8.24 -3.92
N ALA A 27 5.26 6.92 -3.88
CA ALA A 27 4.17 6.00 -3.59
C ALA A 27 3.61 6.19 -2.19
N ALA A 28 4.43 6.44 -1.17
CA ALA A 28 3.98 6.76 0.18
C ALA A 28 3.15 8.06 0.22
N THR A 29 3.58 9.11 -0.49
CA THR A 29 2.80 10.35 -0.62
C THR A 29 1.48 10.12 -1.34
N THR A 30 1.47 9.35 -2.43
CA THR A 30 0.23 8.97 -3.15
C THR A 30 -0.71 8.19 -2.24
N ARG A 31 -0.19 7.24 -1.46
CA ARG A 31 -0.95 6.43 -0.50
C ARG A 31 -1.59 7.30 0.58
N GLU A 32 -0.85 8.25 1.13
CA GLU A 32 -1.38 9.18 2.13
C GLU A 32 -2.48 10.08 1.56
N ARG A 33 -2.27 10.65 0.37
CA ARG A 33 -3.31 11.43 -0.34
C ARG A 33 -4.54 10.59 -0.65
N ALA A 34 -4.35 9.34 -1.08
CA ALA A 34 -5.43 8.41 -1.36
C ALA A 34 -6.27 8.11 -0.11
N ARG A 35 -5.65 8.04 1.07
CA ARG A 35 -6.39 7.93 2.35
C ARG A 35 -7.20 9.18 2.65
N GLN A 36 -6.62 10.36 2.46
CA GLN A 36 -7.30 11.64 2.73
C GLN A 36 -8.56 11.84 1.87
N ILE A 37 -8.54 11.36 0.62
CA ILE A 37 -9.69 11.43 -0.30
C ILE A 37 -10.61 10.20 -0.25
N GLY A 38 -10.31 9.21 0.62
CA GLY A 38 -11.12 8.00 0.74
C GLY A 38 -11.09 7.07 -0.49
N SER A 39 -9.97 7.01 -1.23
CA SER A 39 -9.81 6.16 -2.41
C SER A 39 -9.06 4.85 -2.08
N PRO A 40 -9.76 3.74 -1.75
CA PRO A 40 -9.12 2.48 -1.36
C PRO A 40 -8.34 1.84 -2.52
N LEU A 41 -8.78 2.03 -3.76
CA LEU A 41 -8.07 1.52 -4.95
C LEU A 41 -6.71 2.19 -5.12
N SER A 42 -6.65 3.51 -4.90
CA SER A 42 -5.39 4.24 -4.98
C SER A 42 -4.44 3.91 -3.82
N VAL A 43 -4.97 3.65 -2.62
CA VAL A 43 -4.17 3.15 -1.49
C VAL A 43 -3.54 1.79 -1.82
N ARG A 44 -4.33 0.89 -2.43
CA ARG A 44 -3.86 -0.42 -2.86
C ARG A 44 -2.78 -0.31 -3.93
N ALA A 45 -3.04 0.43 -5.01
CA ALA A 45 -2.08 0.62 -6.10
C ALA A 45 -0.74 1.21 -5.62
N ALA A 46 -0.78 2.18 -4.71
CA ALA A 46 0.43 2.74 -4.12
C ALA A 46 1.17 1.73 -3.23
N SER A 47 0.43 0.89 -2.49
CA SER A 47 1.01 -0.17 -1.67
C SER A 47 1.64 -1.28 -2.50
N ASP A 48 0.99 -1.67 -3.60
CA ASP A 48 1.53 -2.63 -4.56
C ASP A 48 2.79 -2.08 -5.22
N THR A 49 2.79 -0.79 -5.60
CA THR A 49 4.00 -0.11 -6.07
C THR A 49 5.13 -0.24 -5.06
N ILE A 50 4.91 0.06 -3.77
CA ILE A 50 5.94 -0.07 -2.72
C ILE A 50 6.44 -1.52 -2.60
N ARG A 51 5.57 -2.52 -2.77
CA ARG A 51 5.91 -3.95 -2.66
C ARG A 51 6.68 -4.48 -3.87
N GLU A 52 6.36 -4.02 -5.06
CA GLU A 52 6.75 -4.71 -6.31
C GLU A 52 7.88 -4.03 -7.08
N HIS A 53 8.07 -2.71 -6.91
CA HIS A 53 9.08 -2.02 -7.72
C HIS A 53 10.51 -2.44 -7.33
N PRO A 54 11.42 -2.55 -8.32
CA PRO A 54 12.80 -2.92 -8.04
C PRO A 54 13.53 -1.79 -7.32
N HIS A 55 13.98 -2.07 -6.11
CA HIS A 55 15.00 -1.26 -5.47
C HIS A 55 16.32 -1.59 -6.13
N ARG A 56 16.99 -0.57 -6.69
CA ARG A 56 18.37 -0.73 -7.13
C ARG A 56 19.16 -1.23 -5.92
N ARG A 57 19.50 -2.52 -5.90
CA ARG A 57 20.46 -3.07 -4.95
C ARG A 57 21.70 -2.22 -5.16
N VAL A 58 22.05 -1.42 -4.16
CA VAL A 58 23.37 -0.81 -4.11
C VAL A 58 24.31 -2.02 -4.02
N GLN A 59 24.85 -2.44 -5.16
CA GLN A 59 26.03 -3.31 -5.20
C GLN A 59 27.23 -2.46 -4.81
#